data_AF-A0A016U3M0-F1
#
_entry.id   AF-A0A016U3M0-F1
#
_cell.length_a   1.000
_cell.length_b   1.000
_cell.length_c   1.000
_cell.angle_alpha   90.00
_cell.angle_beta   90.00
_cell.angle_gamma   90.00
#
_symmetry.space_group_name_H-M   'P 1'
#
loop_
_entity.id
_entity.type
_entity.pdbx_description
1 polymer ?
#
loop_
_entity_poly.entity_id
_entity_poly.type
_entity_poly.pdbx_seq_one_letter_code
_entity_poly.pdbx_strand_id
1 'polypeptide(L)'
;MVVQLFYIIFGSLLFILSAILLITVIVQFRLREKYSIFSVKFVVDLVIAICLIVVSSLDSNNESQCGAVLVISTSIPLMQVLLLLCEVIDWSLAAFSPVYFHSSSLLCRILPFIIGGIFCAIIVAALIVIDATTETSSCVWSPTDTAVISAYDISLAFATICLVGLGVLLAKKLSSSLYKPVLFHFISTLLLLEIPLLVVISLKYAGQGRAAVRAADATNMLVAIHSGLHSAYFIYNHEDYRQGIRATFLRFRVLSML
;
A
#
# COMPACT_ATOMS: atom_id res chain seq x y z
N MET A 1 -17.61 -4.35 -15.81
CA MET A 1 -18.10 -2.95 -15.86
C MET A 1 -18.15 -2.27 -14.49
N VAL A 2 -18.96 -2.72 -13.51
CA VAL A 2 -19.07 -2.02 -12.19
C VAL A 2 -17.76 -2.05 -11.39
N VAL A 3 -17.11 -3.21 -11.27
CA VAL A 3 -15.83 -3.36 -10.57
C VAL A 3 -14.73 -2.52 -11.23
N GLN A 4 -14.65 -2.52 -12.56
CA GLN A 4 -13.71 -1.69 -13.32
C GLN A 4 -13.91 -0.20 -13.08
N LEU A 5 -15.17 0.26 -13.01
CA LEU A 5 -15.46 1.66 -12.70
C LEU A 5 -14.94 2.06 -11.31
N PHE A 6 -15.11 1.19 -10.30
CA PHE A 6 -14.55 1.44 -8.98
C PHE A 6 -13.02 1.48 -8.98
N TYR A 7 -12.35 0.58 -9.69
CA TYR A 7 -10.90 0.62 -9.86
C TYR A 7 -10.43 1.96 -10.45
N ILE A 8 -11.11 2.48 -11.47
CA ILE A 8 -10.80 3.78 -12.07
C ILE A 8 -11.02 4.91 -11.06
N ILE A 9 -12.15 4.92 -10.35
CA ILE A 9 -12.48 5.99 -9.40
C ILE A 9 -11.49 6.01 -8.25
N PHE A 10 -11.28 4.89 -7.56
CA PHE A 10 -10.36 4.81 -6.43
C PHE A 10 -8.91 5.01 -6.86
N GLY A 11 -8.51 4.43 -8.00
CA GLY A 11 -7.19 4.64 -8.58
C GLY A 11 -6.94 6.11 -8.91
N SER A 12 -7.88 6.79 -9.57
CA SER A 12 -7.72 8.21 -9.92
C SER A 12 -7.69 9.11 -8.68
N LEU A 13 -8.54 8.85 -7.69
CA LEU A 13 -8.55 9.61 -6.43
C LEU A 13 -7.24 9.43 -5.67
N LEU A 14 -6.76 8.19 -5.55
CA LEU A 14 -5.49 7.90 -4.90
C LEU A 14 -4.33 8.53 -5.65
N PHE A 15 -4.33 8.46 -6.98
CA PHE A 15 -3.30 9.07 -7.83
C PHE A 15 -3.22 10.58 -7.59
N ILE A 16 -4.36 11.28 -7.66
CA ILE A 16 -4.43 12.73 -7.47
C ILE A 16 -3.96 13.10 -6.06
N LEU A 17 -4.46 12.41 -5.04
CA LEU A 17 -4.10 12.67 -3.64
C LEU A 17 -2.59 12.50 -3.43
N SER A 18 -2.03 11.36 -3.83
CA SER A 18 -0.61 11.05 -3.65
C SER A 18 0.29 11.95 -4.48
N ALA A 19 -0.14 12.37 -5.68
CA ALA A 19 0.59 13.34 -6.49
C ALA A 19 0.64 14.72 -5.81
N ILE A 20 -0.49 15.22 -5.30
CA ILE A 20 -0.55 16.50 -4.56
C ILE A 20 0.39 16.45 -3.36
N LEU A 21 0.35 15.35 -2.61
CA LEU A 21 1.21 15.14 -1.45
C LEU A 21 2.68 15.15 -1.86
N LEU A 22 3.08 14.31 -2.81
CA LEU A 22 4.46 14.21 -3.26
C LEU A 22 5.00 15.54 -3.81
N ILE A 23 4.25 16.22 -4.68
CA ILE A 23 4.62 17.52 -5.24
C ILE A 23 4.81 18.54 -4.10
N THR A 24 3.96 18.52 -3.08
CA THR A 24 4.09 19.43 -1.94
C THR A 24 5.42 19.24 -1.19
N VAL A 25 5.84 18.00 -0.93
CA VAL A 25 7.15 17.72 -0.28
C VAL A 25 8.32 18.12 -1.17
N ILE A 26 8.20 17.86 -2.48
CA ILE A 26 9.25 18.21 -3.44
C ILE A 26 9.40 19.74 -3.53
N VAL A 27 8.32 20.50 -3.65
CA VAL A 27 8.39 21.95 -3.84
C VAL A 27 8.76 22.70 -2.55
N GLN A 28 8.27 22.26 -1.39
CA GLN A 28 8.49 22.97 -0.13
C GLN A 28 9.75 22.45 0.59
N PHE A 29 10.85 23.20 0.49
CA PHE A 29 12.14 22.83 1.11
C PHE A 29 12.03 22.44 2.60
N ARG A 30 11.26 23.23 3.38
CA ARG A 30 11.04 22.97 4.81
C ARG A 30 10.31 21.65 5.09
N LEU A 31 9.40 21.24 4.20
CA LEU A 31 8.71 19.95 4.33
C LEU A 31 9.60 18.80 3.89
N ARG A 32 10.49 19.02 2.92
CA ARG A 32 11.43 18.01 2.44
C ARG A 32 12.32 17.47 3.57
N GLU A 33 12.88 18.34 4.40
CA GLU A 33 13.75 17.91 5.51
C GLU A 33 13.00 17.03 6.54
N LYS A 34 11.74 17.36 6.81
CA LYS A 34 10.93 16.70 7.85
C LYS A 34 10.18 15.46 7.38
N TYR A 35 9.72 15.46 6.13
CA TYR A 35 8.80 14.47 5.58
C TYR A 35 9.37 13.68 4.40
N SER A 36 10.68 13.79 4.11
CA SER A 36 11.32 13.05 3.01
C SER A 36 11.00 11.54 3.03
N ILE A 37 10.95 10.92 4.21
CA ILE A 37 10.62 9.50 4.38
C ILE A 37 9.20 9.15 3.88
N PHE A 38 8.24 10.07 4.05
CA PHE A 38 6.87 9.90 3.55
C PHE A 38 6.76 10.05 2.04
N SER A 39 7.77 10.63 1.36
CA SER A 39 7.80 10.67 -0.11
C SER A 39 7.78 9.25 -0.70
N VAL A 40 8.44 8.30 -0.04
CA VAL A 40 8.45 6.90 -0.50
C VAL A 40 7.06 6.29 -0.42
N LYS A 41 6.32 6.55 0.66
CA LYS A 41 4.91 6.17 0.80
C LYS A 41 4.07 6.71 -0.35
N PHE A 42 4.18 8.00 -0.65
CA PHE A 42 3.39 8.60 -1.74
C PHE A 42 3.75 8.05 -3.12
N VAL A 43 5.02 7.69 -3.35
CA VAL A 43 5.43 7.01 -4.58
C VAL A 43 4.81 5.61 -4.67
N VAL A 44 4.83 4.83 -3.59
CA VAL A 44 4.17 3.50 -3.56
C VAL A 44 2.67 3.64 -3.79
N ASP A 45 2.00 4.60 -3.17
CA ASP A 45 0.59 4.87 -3.38
C ASP A 45 0.28 5.27 -4.84
N LEU A 46 1.17 6.02 -5.50
CA LEU A 46 1.05 6.32 -6.94
C LEU A 46 1.17 5.05 -7.80
N VAL A 47 2.10 4.16 -7.48
CA VAL A 47 2.26 2.89 -8.19
C VAL A 47 1.01 2.02 -8.01
N ILE A 48 0.50 1.90 -6.78
CA ILE A 48 -0.76 1.18 -6.50
C ILE A 48 -1.91 1.79 -7.30
N ALA A 49 -2.03 3.12 -7.32
CA ALA A 49 -3.05 3.82 -8.09
C ALA A 49 -2.98 3.50 -9.60
N ILE A 50 -1.77 3.49 -10.17
CA ILE A 50 -1.56 3.09 -11.57
C ILE A 50 -1.94 1.63 -11.78
N CYS A 51 -1.54 0.73 -10.89
CA CYS A 51 -1.90 -0.69 -10.95
C CYS A 51 -3.42 -0.89 -10.99
N LEU A 52 -4.18 -0.18 -10.14
CA LEU A 52 -5.65 -0.22 -10.14
C LEU A 52 -6.23 0.22 -11.49
N ILE A 53 -5.73 1.32 -12.05
CA ILE A 53 -6.19 1.84 -13.36
C ILE A 53 -5.84 0.86 -14.48
N VAL A 54 -4.64 0.28 -14.48
CA VAL A 54 -4.22 -0.70 -15.49
C VAL A 54 -5.07 -1.95 -15.42
N VAL A 55 -5.31 -2.52 -14.22
CA VAL A 55 -6.19 -3.68 -14.03
C VAL A 55 -7.60 -3.40 -14.56
N SER A 56 -8.12 -2.18 -14.38
CA SER A 56 -9.43 -1.81 -14.91
C SER A 56 -9.52 -1.81 -16.44
N SER A 57 -8.38 -1.66 -17.11
CA SER A 57 -8.27 -1.52 -18.57
C SER A 57 -7.97 -2.84 -19.27
N LEU A 58 -7.62 -3.88 -18.53
CA LEU A 58 -7.32 -5.22 -19.04
C LEU A 58 -8.54 -6.14 -18.94
N ASP A 59 -8.65 -7.10 -19.84
CA ASP A 59 -9.72 -8.11 -19.82
C ASP A 59 -9.23 -9.40 -19.17
N SER A 60 -9.71 -9.68 -17.96
CA SER A 60 -9.38 -10.89 -17.21
C SER A 60 -9.93 -12.17 -17.83
N ASN A 61 -10.85 -12.08 -18.81
CA ASN A 61 -11.37 -13.24 -19.54
C ASN A 61 -10.54 -13.58 -20.78
N ASN A 62 -9.57 -12.74 -21.12
CA ASN A 62 -8.65 -12.98 -22.23
C ASN A 62 -7.41 -13.71 -21.69
N GLU A 63 -7.15 -14.92 -22.18
CA GLU A 63 -5.99 -15.75 -21.78
C GLU A 63 -4.66 -15.01 -21.86
N SER A 64 -4.47 -14.21 -22.93
CA SER A 64 -3.23 -13.44 -23.13
C SER A 64 -3.02 -12.34 -22.09
N GLN A 65 -4.07 -11.91 -21.39
CA GLN A 65 -4.05 -10.81 -20.43
C GLN A 65 -4.29 -11.26 -18.99
N CYS A 66 -4.90 -12.42 -18.77
CA CYS A 66 -5.26 -12.94 -17.46
C CYS A 66 -4.07 -13.01 -16.49
N GLY A 67 -2.93 -13.56 -16.94
CA GLY A 67 -1.72 -13.64 -16.11
C GLY A 67 -1.22 -12.26 -15.67
N ALA A 68 -1.23 -11.28 -16.57
CA ALA A 68 -0.84 -9.91 -16.24
C ALA A 68 -1.81 -9.25 -15.24
N VAL A 69 -3.12 -9.43 -15.43
CA VAL A 69 -4.14 -8.95 -14.49
C VAL A 69 -3.89 -9.53 -13.10
N LEU A 70 -3.60 -10.83 -13.01
CA LEU A 70 -3.39 -11.50 -11.74
C LEU A 70 -2.12 -11.04 -11.03
N VAL A 71 -1.01 -10.92 -11.76
CA VAL A 71 0.26 -10.39 -11.24
C VAL A 71 0.08 -8.98 -10.70
N ILE A 72 -0.56 -8.10 -11.45
CA ILE A 72 -0.75 -6.71 -11.01
C ILE A 72 -1.68 -6.68 -9.79
N SER A 73 -2.76 -7.46 -9.81
CA SER A 73 -3.74 -7.51 -8.73
C SER A 73 -3.14 -8.03 -7.42
N THR A 74 -2.32 -9.08 -7.46
CA THR A 74 -1.71 -9.63 -6.25
C THR A 74 -0.55 -8.77 -5.74
N SER A 75 0.08 -7.98 -6.62
CA SER A 75 1.16 -7.05 -6.24
C SER A 75 0.64 -5.85 -5.43
N ILE A 76 -0.61 -5.42 -5.63
CA ILE A 76 -1.21 -4.27 -4.93
C ILE A 76 -1.14 -4.43 -3.39
N PRO A 77 -1.74 -5.48 -2.78
CA PRO A 77 -1.65 -5.66 -1.34
C PRO A 77 -0.22 -5.94 -0.88
N LEU A 78 0.58 -6.66 -1.67
CA LEU A 78 1.96 -6.98 -1.32
C LEU A 78 2.83 -5.73 -1.15
N MET A 79 2.74 -4.79 -2.10
CA MET A 79 3.42 -3.50 -2.01
C MET A 79 2.98 -2.73 -0.77
N GLN A 80 1.68 -2.73 -0.47
CA GLN A 80 1.13 -2.00 0.67
C GLN A 80 1.58 -2.58 2.02
N VAL A 81 1.56 -3.90 2.19
CA VAL A 81 1.96 -4.52 3.47
C VAL A 81 3.47 -4.44 3.69
N LEU A 82 4.28 -4.46 2.62
CA LEU A 82 5.73 -4.24 2.74
C LEU A 82 6.06 -2.79 3.12
N LEU A 83 5.34 -1.82 2.55
CA LEU A 83 5.42 -0.43 2.99
C LEU A 83 5.03 -0.29 4.47
N LEU A 84 3.93 -0.93 4.88
CA LEU A 84 3.48 -0.92 6.27
C LEU A 84 4.52 -1.56 7.21
N LEU A 85 5.15 -2.66 6.79
CA LEU A 85 6.21 -3.30 7.57
C LEU A 85 7.38 -2.35 7.82
N CYS A 86 7.78 -1.60 6.79
CA CYS A 86 8.83 -0.59 6.92
C CYS A 86 8.43 0.52 7.90
N GLU A 87 7.18 0.99 7.85
CA GLU A 87 6.64 1.98 8.80
C GLU A 87 6.64 1.44 10.25
N VAL A 88 6.19 0.20 10.45
CA VAL A 88 6.17 -0.44 11.78
C VAL A 88 7.58 -0.61 12.33
N ILE A 89 8.57 -0.94 11.50
CA ILE A 89 9.98 -1.01 11.90
C ILE A 89 10.50 0.38 12.29
N ASP A 90 10.28 1.43 11.49
CA ASP A 90 10.70 2.81 11.81
C ASP A 90 10.11 3.27 13.15
N TRP A 91 8.83 3.00 13.38
CA TRP A 91 8.15 3.34 14.63
C TRP A 91 8.62 2.52 15.83
N SER A 92 8.93 1.25 15.60
CA SER A 92 9.51 0.38 16.62
C SER A 92 10.89 0.89 17.04
N LEU A 93 11.75 1.24 16.08
CA LEU A 93 13.05 1.83 16.38
C LEU A 93 12.91 3.17 17.13
N ALA A 94 11.97 4.03 16.73
CA ALA A 94 11.69 5.27 17.45
C ALA A 94 11.18 5.04 18.89
N ALA A 95 10.38 4.00 19.12
CA ALA A 95 9.75 3.73 20.41
C ALA A 95 10.62 2.89 21.38
N PHE A 96 11.51 2.05 20.84
CA PHE A 96 12.35 1.13 21.64
C PHE A 96 13.83 1.53 21.65
N SER A 97 14.32 2.25 20.65
CA SER A 97 15.72 2.65 20.50
C SER A 97 15.88 4.12 20.08
N PRO A 98 15.31 5.08 20.86
CA PRO A 98 15.22 6.49 20.45
C PRO A 98 16.58 7.17 20.23
N VAL A 99 17.61 6.79 20.98
CA VAL A 99 18.97 7.36 20.84
C VAL A 99 19.54 7.04 19.46
N TYR A 100 19.48 5.77 19.05
CA TYR A 100 19.93 5.33 17.73
C TYR A 100 19.10 5.95 16.61
N PHE A 101 17.80 6.09 16.83
CA PHE A 101 16.89 6.69 15.87
C PHE A 101 17.23 8.16 15.58
N HIS A 102 17.48 8.97 16.62
CA HIS A 102 17.81 10.39 16.45
C HIS A 102 19.23 10.63 15.90
N SER A 103 20.17 9.70 16.09
CA SER A 103 21.51 9.76 15.50
C SER A 103 21.57 9.24 14.06
N SER A 104 20.53 8.57 13.57
CA SER A 104 20.53 7.94 12.25
C SER A 104 20.35 8.97 11.13
N SER A 105 21.14 8.83 10.07
CA SER A 105 20.97 9.65 8.87
C SER A 105 19.64 9.35 8.16
N LEU A 106 19.15 10.31 7.37
CA LEU A 106 17.94 10.12 6.56
C LEU A 106 18.07 8.90 5.62
N LEU A 107 19.26 8.67 5.06
CA LEU A 107 19.51 7.54 4.16
C LEU A 107 19.37 6.20 4.89
N CYS A 108 19.88 6.08 6.12
CA CYS A 108 19.69 4.88 6.94
C CYS A 108 18.21 4.61 7.26
N ARG A 109 17.41 5.67 7.41
CA ARG A 109 15.96 5.55 7.65
C ARG A 109 15.14 5.21 6.40
N ILE A 110 15.62 5.60 5.21
CA ILE A 110 15.00 5.25 3.91
C ILE A 110 15.38 3.83 3.47
N LEU A 111 16.54 3.32 3.89
CA LEU A 111 17.07 2.02 3.46
C LEU A 111 16.09 0.84 3.62
N PRO A 112 15.33 0.69 4.73
CA PRO A 112 14.33 -0.38 4.86
C PRO A 112 13.28 -0.34 3.76
N PHE A 113 12.86 0.84 3.31
CA PHE A 113 11.87 1.00 2.24
C PHE A 113 12.44 0.60 0.88
N ILE A 114 13.71 0.94 0.60
CA ILE A 114 14.40 0.50 -0.63
C ILE A 114 14.49 -1.03 -0.66
N ILE A 115 14.91 -1.63 0.46
CA ILE A 115 14.99 -3.09 0.61
C ILE A 115 13.62 -3.72 0.43
N GLY A 116 12.58 -3.15 1.04
CA GLY A 116 11.19 -3.62 0.89
C GLY A 116 10.72 -3.60 -0.57
N GLY A 117 11.03 -2.54 -1.32
CA GLY A 117 10.73 -2.45 -2.75
C GLY A 117 11.46 -3.50 -3.59
N ILE A 118 12.75 -3.71 -3.34
CA ILE A 118 13.54 -4.78 -3.99
C ILE A 118 12.95 -6.15 -3.68
N PHE A 119 12.59 -6.38 -2.41
CA PHE A 119 11.99 -7.63 -1.96
C PHE A 119 10.65 -7.91 -2.63
N CYS A 120 9.80 -6.88 -2.78
CA CYS A 120 8.56 -6.97 -3.54
C CYS A 120 8.81 -7.42 -4.99
N ALA A 121 9.77 -6.78 -5.67
CA ALA A 121 10.10 -7.12 -7.06
C ALA A 121 10.61 -8.56 -7.20
N ILE A 122 11.45 -9.03 -6.26
CA ILE A 122 11.95 -10.40 -6.24
C ILE A 122 10.82 -11.40 -6.05
N ILE A 123 9.91 -11.18 -5.09
CA ILE A 123 8.77 -12.08 -4.86
C ILE A 123 7.93 -12.18 -6.12
N VAL A 124 7.53 -11.04 -6.70
CA VAL A 124 6.68 -11.03 -7.90
C VAL A 124 7.35 -11.73 -9.07
N ALA A 125 8.63 -11.45 -9.32
CA ALA A 125 9.39 -12.11 -10.38
C ALA A 125 9.50 -13.63 -10.15
N ALA A 126 9.77 -14.07 -8.93
CA ALA A 126 9.86 -15.48 -8.59
C ALA A 126 8.51 -16.19 -8.82
N LEU A 127 7.40 -15.59 -8.38
CA LEU A 127 6.07 -16.16 -8.60
C LEU A 127 5.71 -16.27 -10.08
N ILE A 128 6.07 -15.28 -10.90
CA ILE A 128 5.89 -15.34 -12.36
C ILE A 128 6.69 -16.48 -12.96
N VAL A 129 7.96 -16.64 -12.56
CA VAL A 129 8.82 -17.71 -13.08
C VAL A 129 8.27 -19.08 -12.69
N ILE A 130 7.82 -19.25 -11.44
CA ILE A 130 7.19 -20.51 -10.99
C ILE A 130 5.93 -20.78 -11.81
N ASP A 131 5.07 -19.78 -11.98
CA ASP A 131 3.83 -19.92 -12.75
C ASP A 131 4.11 -20.32 -14.21
N ALA A 132 5.09 -19.68 -14.85
CA ALA A 132 5.50 -19.97 -16.23
C ALA A 132 6.18 -21.34 -16.41
N THR A 133 6.71 -21.93 -15.34
CA THR A 133 7.40 -23.23 -15.37
C THR A 133 6.56 -24.39 -14.83
N THR A 134 5.37 -24.11 -14.31
CA THR A 134 4.44 -25.13 -13.80
C THR A 134 3.35 -25.38 -14.84
N GLU A 135 3.04 -26.65 -15.12
CA GLU A 135 1.88 -27.00 -15.96
C GLU A 135 0.58 -26.67 -15.20
N THR A 136 0.14 -25.43 -15.30
CA THR A 136 -1.11 -24.95 -14.73
C THR A 136 -2.20 -24.91 -15.80
N SER A 137 -3.43 -25.23 -15.40
CA SER A 137 -4.61 -25.01 -16.24
C SER A 137 -4.79 -23.51 -16.51
N SER A 138 -5.59 -23.20 -17.53
CA SER A 138 -5.84 -21.81 -17.95
C SER A 138 -6.12 -20.87 -16.77
N CYS A 139 -5.43 -19.72 -16.77
CA CYS A 139 -5.60 -18.67 -15.78
C CYS A 139 -7.06 -18.18 -15.70
N VAL A 140 -7.79 -18.21 -16.82
CA VAL A 140 -9.19 -17.79 -16.87
C VAL A 140 -10.11 -18.78 -16.15
N TRP A 141 -9.83 -20.09 -16.29
CA TRP A 141 -10.67 -21.14 -15.71
C TRP A 141 -10.31 -21.46 -14.25
N SER A 142 -9.03 -21.38 -13.91
CA SER A 142 -8.48 -21.76 -12.60
C SER A 142 -7.46 -20.74 -12.06
N PRO A 143 -7.85 -19.47 -11.85
CA PRO A 143 -6.92 -18.42 -11.41
C PRO A 143 -6.29 -18.70 -10.03
N THR A 144 -6.97 -19.48 -9.18
CA THR A 144 -6.47 -19.87 -7.85
C THR A 144 -5.40 -20.95 -7.86
N ASP A 145 -5.15 -21.57 -9.01
CA ASP A 145 -4.16 -22.65 -9.15
C ASP A 145 -2.81 -22.11 -9.64
N THR A 146 -2.77 -20.84 -10.03
CA THR A 146 -1.55 -20.12 -10.40
C THR A 146 -0.65 -19.90 -9.18
N ALA A 147 0.66 -19.87 -9.36
CA ALA A 147 1.58 -19.58 -8.27
C ALA A 147 1.42 -18.13 -7.77
N VAL A 148 1.09 -17.22 -8.70
CA VAL A 148 0.96 -15.77 -8.48
C VAL A 148 -0.09 -15.44 -7.41
N ILE A 149 -1.16 -16.22 -7.27
CA ILE A 149 -2.17 -16.02 -6.23
C ILE A 149 -1.59 -16.17 -4.81
N SER A 150 -0.46 -16.87 -4.65
CA SER A 150 0.21 -17.06 -3.36
C SER A 150 0.82 -15.76 -2.82
N ALA A 151 0.94 -14.71 -3.64
CA ALA A 151 1.27 -13.38 -3.14
C ALA A 151 0.21 -12.84 -2.15
N TYR A 152 -1.05 -13.28 -2.21
CA TYR A 152 -2.04 -12.97 -1.17
C TYR A 152 -1.69 -13.66 0.16
N ASP A 153 -1.23 -14.92 0.12
CA ASP A 153 -0.79 -15.67 1.32
C ASP A 153 0.39 -14.96 2.00
N ILE A 154 1.38 -14.54 1.19
CA ILE A 154 2.54 -13.77 1.65
C ILE A 154 2.09 -12.41 2.21
N SER A 155 1.13 -11.76 1.53
CA SER A 155 0.61 -10.46 1.98
C SER A 155 -0.07 -10.57 3.34
N LEU A 156 -0.86 -11.63 3.58
CA LEU A 156 -1.48 -11.88 4.88
C LEU A 156 -0.42 -12.07 5.95
N ALA A 157 0.60 -12.90 5.71
CA ALA A 157 1.66 -13.13 6.68
C ALA A 157 2.35 -11.83 7.12
N PHE A 158 2.65 -10.93 6.17
CA PHE A 158 3.21 -9.62 6.49
C PHE A 158 2.21 -8.69 7.19
N ALA A 159 0.94 -8.68 6.79
CA ALA A 159 -0.10 -7.91 7.46
C ALA A 159 -0.26 -8.33 8.92
N THR A 160 -0.26 -9.64 9.21
CA THR A 160 -0.30 -10.18 10.58
C THR A 160 0.90 -9.72 11.39
N ILE A 161 2.11 -9.81 10.84
CA ILE A 161 3.34 -9.32 11.50
C ILE A 161 3.22 -7.82 11.83
N CYS A 162 2.72 -7.01 10.89
CA CYS A 162 2.51 -5.59 11.09
C CYS A 162 1.50 -5.30 12.22
N LEU A 163 0.37 -6.03 12.25
CA LEU A 163 -0.62 -5.89 13.31
C LEU A 163 -0.07 -6.24 14.69
N VAL A 164 0.71 -7.33 14.78
CA VAL A 164 1.37 -7.71 16.04
C VAL A 164 2.33 -6.60 16.48
N GLY A 165 3.16 -6.08 15.56
CA GLY A 165 4.06 -4.97 15.85
C GLY A 165 3.34 -3.70 16.32
N LEU A 166 2.25 -3.30 15.64
CA LEU A 166 1.41 -2.18 16.04
C LEU A 166 0.74 -2.42 17.41
N GLY A 167 0.29 -3.65 17.69
CA GLY A 167 -0.26 -4.04 18.99
C GLY A 167 0.76 -3.92 20.13
N VAL A 168 2.00 -4.36 19.90
CA VAL A 168 3.11 -4.18 20.84
C VAL A 168 3.40 -2.70 21.09
N LEU A 169 3.41 -1.88 20.03
CA LEU A 169 3.56 -0.43 20.15
C LEU A 169 2.44 0.21 20.97
N LEU A 170 1.18 -0.19 20.74
CA LEU A 170 0.03 0.29 21.51
C LEU A 170 0.18 -0.03 22.99
N ALA A 171 0.50 -1.27 23.33
CA ALA A 171 0.67 -1.71 24.71
C ALA A 171 1.74 -0.88 25.45
N LYS A 172 2.85 -0.54 24.77
CA LYS A 172 3.93 0.24 25.36
C LYS A 172 3.62 1.75 25.49
N LYS A 173 2.73 2.30 24.66
CA LYS A 173 2.56 3.75 24.47
C LYS A 173 1.18 4.27 24.88
N LEU A 174 0.44 3.54 25.73
CA LEU A 174 -0.93 3.86 26.20
C LEU A 174 -1.12 5.30 26.74
N SER A 175 -0.08 5.93 27.30
CA SER A 175 -0.14 7.29 27.85
C SER A 175 0.49 8.38 26.98
N SER A 176 0.94 8.06 25.76
CA SER A 176 1.69 8.98 24.90
C SER A 176 0.82 9.61 23.80
N SER A 177 1.28 10.74 23.25
CA SER A 177 0.68 11.36 22.06
C SER A 177 0.68 10.46 20.81
N LEU A 178 1.49 9.40 20.80
CA LEU A 178 1.57 8.42 19.72
C LEU A 178 0.47 7.36 19.77
N TYR A 179 -0.30 7.25 20.87
CA TYR A 179 -1.36 6.25 21.00
C TYR A 179 -2.42 6.37 19.89
N LYS A 180 -2.94 7.58 19.64
CA LYS A 180 -4.00 7.80 18.64
C LYS A 180 -3.55 7.47 17.21
N PRO A 181 -2.36 7.93 16.73
CA PRO A 181 -1.85 7.54 15.43
C PRO A 181 -1.65 6.03 15.26
N VAL A 182 -1.05 5.37 16.25
CA VAL A 182 -0.80 3.92 16.19
C VAL A 182 -2.12 3.14 16.23
N LEU A 183 -3.10 3.58 17.02
CA LEU A 183 -4.41 2.94 17.10
C LEU A 183 -5.15 3.05 15.77
N PHE A 184 -5.10 4.22 15.13
CA PHE A 184 -5.67 4.41 13.80
C PHE A 184 -5.04 3.45 12.79
N HIS A 185 -3.70 3.33 12.76
CA HIS A 185 -3.00 2.42 11.85
C HIS A 185 -3.37 0.96 12.14
N PHE A 186 -3.47 0.57 13.41
CA PHE A 186 -3.87 -0.77 13.81
C PHE A 186 -5.28 -1.12 13.32
N ILE A 187 -6.27 -0.27 13.59
CA ILE A 187 -7.66 -0.51 13.19
C ILE A 187 -7.82 -0.48 11.67
N SER A 188 -7.20 0.48 11.00
CA SER A 188 -7.20 0.59 9.53
C SER A 188 -6.60 -0.67 8.89
N THR A 189 -5.43 -1.10 9.36
CA THR A 189 -4.77 -2.33 8.86
C THR A 189 -5.63 -3.56 9.10
N LEU A 190 -6.21 -3.70 10.29
CA LEU A 190 -7.03 -4.86 10.64
C LEU A 190 -8.26 -4.98 9.73
N LEU A 191 -9.00 -3.88 9.55
CA LEU A 191 -10.26 -3.89 8.84
C LEU A 191 -10.10 -3.86 7.31
N LEU A 192 -9.06 -3.21 6.79
CA LEU A 192 -8.91 -2.96 5.34
C LEU A 192 -7.83 -3.80 4.67
N LEU A 193 -6.97 -4.48 5.43
CA LEU A 193 -5.93 -5.37 4.90
C LEU A 193 -6.07 -6.79 5.46
N GLU A 194 -5.92 -6.97 6.78
CA GLU A 194 -5.84 -8.30 7.41
C GLU A 194 -7.11 -9.14 7.18
N ILE A 195 -8.28 -8.63 7.60
CA ILE A 195 -9.54 -9.37 7.47
C ILE A 195 -9.87 -9.66 5.99
N PRO A 196 -9.79 -8.69 5.05
CA PRO A 196 -10.00 -8.96 3.63
C PRO A 196 -9.06 -10.04 3.06
N LEU A 197 -7.76 -9.98 3.39
CA LEU A 197 -6.79 -10.99 2.97
C LEU A 197 -7.12 -12.37 3.54
N LEU A 198 -7.49 -12.44 4.83
CA LEU A 198 -7.94 -13.67 5.47
C LEU A 198 -9.16 -14.27 4.75
N VAL A 199 -10.11 -13.44 4.31
CA VAL A 199 -11.29 -13.88 3.55
C VAL A 199 -10.89 -14.45 2.19
N VAL A 200 -10.01 -13.77 1.43
CA VAL A 200 -9.51 -14.27 0.13
C VAL A 200 -8.91 -15.66 0.28
N ILE A 201 -8.04 -15.80 1.28
CA ILE A 201 -7.29 -17.03 1.56
C ILE A 201 -8.22 -18.15 2.03
N SER A 202 -9.15 -17.84 2.93
CA SER A 202 -10.14 -18.81 3.40
C SER A 202 -10.99 -19.34 2.25
N LEU A 203 -11.44 -18.46 1.35
CA LEU A 203 -12.21 -18.86 0.17
C LEU A 203 -11.39 -19.68 -0.82
N LYS A 204 -10.11 -19.31 -1.03
CA LYS A 204 -9.16 -20.08 -1.86
C LYS A 204 -9.05 -21.51 -1.33
N TYR A 205 -8.68 -21.67 -0.06
CA TYR A 205 -8.45 -23.00 0.53
C TYR A 205 -9.73 -23.79 0.81
N ALA A 206 -10.90 -23.14 0.83
CA ALA A 206 -12.20 -23.82 0.85
C ALA A 206 -12.68 -24.29 -0.54
N GLY A 207 -11.87 -24.12 -1.60
CA GLY A 207 -12.23 -24.52 -2.97
C GLY A 207 -13.22 -23.59 -3.66
N GLN A 208 -13.45 -22.39 -3.12
CA GLN A 208 -14.40 -21.40 -3.65
C GLN A 208 -13.71 -20.40 -4.60
N GLY A 209 -13.04 -20.89 -5.64
CA GLY A 209 -12.12 -20.10 -6.47
C GLY A 209 -12.72 -18.82 -7.06
N ARG A 210 -13.95 -18.88 -7.62
CA ARG A 210 -14.64 -17.68 -8.14
C ARG A 210 -14.96 -16.65 -7.05
N ALA A 211 -15.31 -17.10 -5.85
CA ALA A 211 -15.57 -16.21 -4.72
C ALA A 211 -14.27 -15.60 -4.20
N ALA A 212 -13.18 -16.36 -4.16
CA ALA A 212 -11.86 -15.89 -3.79
C ALA A 212 -11.36 -14.77 -4.71
N VAL A 213 -11.53 -14.90 -6.03
CA VAL A 213 -11.18 -13.84 -6.99
C VAL A 213 -12.00 -12.57 -6.76
N ARG A 214 -13.32 -12.70 -6.53
CA ARG A 214 -14.15 -11.53 -6.20
C ARG A 214 -13.75 -10.86 -4.88
N ALA A 215 -13.38 -11.65 -3.88
CA ALA A 215 -12.86 -11.13 -2.62
C ALA A 215 -11.50 -10.44 -2.82
N ALA A 216 -10.66 -10.94 -3.73
CA ALA A 216 -9.39 -10.34 -4.09
C ALA A 216 -9.59 -8.97 -4.77
N ASP A 217 -10.56 -8.87 -5.69
CA ASP A 217 -10.95 -7.60 -6.29
C ASP A 217 -11.40 -6.57 -5.26
N ALA A 218 -12.26 -6.99 -4.32
CA ALA A 218 -12.70 -6.14 -3.23
C ALA A 218 -11.52 -5.73 -2.32
N THR A 219 -10.60 -6.65 -2.03
CA THR A 219 -9.40 -6.40 -1.23
C THR A 219 -8.53 -5.32 -1.87
N ASN A 220 -8.31 -5.35 -3.18
CA ASN A 220 -7.54 -4.32 -3.89
C ASN A 220 -8.16 -2.92 -3.75
N MET A 221 -9.49 -2.82 -3.76
CA MET A 221 -10.19 -1.55 -3.51
C MET A 221 -10.05 -1.10 -2.04
N LEU A 222 -10.15 -2.03 -1.09
CA LEU A 222 -9.96 -1.75 0.33
C LEU A 222 -8.53 -1.29 0.63
N VAL A 223 -7.52 -1.82 -0.08
CA VAL A 223 -6.13 -1.34 -0.03
C VAL A 223 -6.04 0.13 -0.48
N ALA A 224 -6.75 0.51 -1.55
CA ALA A 224 -6.79 1.90 -2.01
C ALA A 224 -7.43 2.84 -0.98
N ILE A 225 -8.53 2.39 -0.35
CA ILE A 225 -9.20 3.10 0.74
C ILE A 225 -8.26 3.24 1.93
N HIS A 226 -7.53 2.18 2.31
CA HIS A 226 -6.52 2.19 3.35
C HIS A 226 -5.45 3.26 3.10
N SER A 227 -4.85 3.28 1.90
CA SER A 227 -3.87 4.30 1.50
C SER A 227 -4.45 5.72 1.57
N GLY A 228 -5.67 5.91 1.06
CA GLY A 228 -6.36 7.20 1.08
C GLY A 228 -6.63 7.70 2.50
N LEU A 229 -7.09 6.82 3.39
CA LEU A 229 -7.35 7.14 4.80
C LEU A 229 -6.06 7.48 5.56
N HIS A 230 -4.96 6.76 5.33
CA HIS A 230 -3.67 7.10 5.92
C HIS A 230 -3.16 8.46 5.46
N SER A 231 -3.28 8.74 4.17
CA SER A 231 -2.93 10.04 3.58
C SER A 231 -3.80 11.17 4.16
N ALA A 232 -5.11 10.98 4.25
CA ALA A 232 -6.02 11.96 4.85
C ALA A 232 -5.74 12.19 6.33
N TYR A 233 -5.51 11.14 7.10
CA TYR A 233 -5.16 11.21 8.52
C TYR A 233 -3.82 11.94 8.72
N PHE A 234 -2.84 11.67 7.86
CA PHE A 234 -1.56 12.37 7.88
C PHE A 234 -1.74 13.88 7.64
N ILE A 235 -2.48 14.28 6.60
CA ILE A 235 -2.78 15.70 6.32
C ILE A 235 -3.51 16.34 7.50
N TYR A 236 -4.50 15.64 8.09
CA TYR A 236 -5.29 16.15 9.21
C TYR A 236 -4.45 16.44 10.46
N ASN A 237 -3.40 15.66 10.71
CA ASN A 237 -2.56 15.83 11.89
C ASN A 237 -1.37 16.79 11.70
N HIS A 238 -0.97 17.09 10.44
CA HIS A 238 0.21 17.92 10.17
C HIS A 238 -0.18 19.29 9.58
N GLU A 239 -0.22 20.32 10.43
CA GLU A 239 -0.61 21.67 10.04
C GLU A 239 0.37 22.32 9.05
N ASP A 240 1.67 22.18 9.30
CA ASP A 240 2.73 22.64 8.40
C ASP A 240 2.56 22.06 6.99
N TYR A 241 2.13 20.79 6.91
CA TYR A 241 1.83 20.14 5.64
C TYR A 241 0.60 20.77 4.94
N ARG A 242 -0.50 21.00 5.67
CA ARG A 242 -1.69 21.67 5.12
C ARG A 242 -1.37 23.06 4.57
N GLN A 243 -0.56 23.83 5.30
CA GLN A 243 -0.12 25.14 4.84
C GLN A 243 0.79 25.02 3.61
N GLY A 244 1.65 23.99 3.56
CA GLY A 244 2.45 23.66 2.38
C GLY A 244 1.60 23.37 1.15
N ILE A 245 0.54 22.55 1.26
CA ILE A 245 -0.38 22.28 0.14
C ILE A 245 -1.01 23.59 -0.35
N ARG A 246 -1.48 24.44 0.58
CA ARG A 246 -2.04 25.75 0.22
C ARG A 246 -0.99 26.62 -0.48
N ALA A 247 0.22 26.70 0.05
CA ALA A 247 1.29 27.48 -0.57
C ALA A 247 1.66 26.96 -1.97
N THR A 248 1.67 25.64 -2.19
CA THR A 248 2.02 25.03 -3.47
C THR A 248 0.92 25.17 -4.52
N PHE A 249 -0.37 25.03 -4.15
CA PHE A 249 -1.45 24.98 -5.15
C PHE A 249 -2.37 26.21 -5.16
N LEU A 250 -2.51 26.94 -4.05
CA LEU A 250 -3.33 28.16 -3.99
C LEU A 250 -2.57 29.44 -4.36
N ARG A 251 -1.23 29.53 -4.16
CA ARG A 251 -0.46 30.69 -4.66
C ARG A 251 -0.28 30.70 -6.18
N PHE A 252 -0.28 29.54 -6.84
CA PHE A 252 -0.21 29.46 -8.31
C PHE A 252 -1.43 30.11 -8.99
N ARG A 253 -2.62 30.10 -8.35
CA ARG A 253 -3.82 30.77 -8.89
C ARG A 253 -3.74 32.29 -8.90
N VAL A 254 -2.95 32.91 -8.00
CA VAL A 254 -2.82 34.38 -7.94
C VAL A 254 -1.78 34.88 -8.95
N LEU A 255 -0.72 34.11 -9.19
CA LEU A 255 0.30 34.42 -10.19
C LEU A 255 -0.11 34.06 -11.63
N SER A 256 -1.07 33.15 -11.84
CA SER A 256 -1.60 32.83 -13.17
C SER A 256 -2.76 33.73 -13.62
N MET A 257 -3.22 34.65 -12.77
CA MET A 257 -4.29 35.62 -13.06
C MET A 257 -3.77 37.09 -13.10
N LEU A 258 -2.45 37.28 -13.00
CA LEU A 258 -1.73 38.53 -13.24
C LEU A 258 -0.92 38.40 -14.52
#